data_AF-A0A3M6UZU2-F1
#
_entry.id   AF-A0A3M6UZU2-F1
#
_cell.length_a   1.000
_cell.length_b   1.000
_cell.length_c   1.000
_cell.angle_alpha   90.00
_cell.angle_beta   90.00
_cell.angle_gamma   90.00
#
_symmetry.space_group_name_H-M   'P 1'
#
loop_
_entity.id
_entity.type
_entity.pdbx_description
1 polymer ?
#
loop_
_entity_poly.entity_id
_entity_poly.type
_entity_poly.pdbx_seq_one_letter_code
_entity_poly.pdbx_strand_id
1 'polypeptide(L)' 'MVAESIADPLTTIINNCIRKYNFPEAWKDARISPIAKVDQLKSEEHFHPISVIPTPSKLFEKLVLFQMTI' A
#
# COMPACT_ATOMS: atom_id res chain seq x y z
N MET A 1 -5.07 20.36 -11.56
CA MET A 1 -5.01 19.62 -12.84
C MET A 1 -4.70 18.13 -12.68
N VAL A 2 -3.49 17.70 -12.26
CA VAL A 2 -3.18 16.24 -12.18
C VAL A 2 -3.99 15.52 -11.10
N ALA A 3 -4.06 16.07 -9.88
CA ALA A 3 -4.81 15.47 -8.78
C ALA A 3 -6.30 15.30 -9.14
N GLU A 4 -6.92 16.32 -9.74
CA GLU A 4 -8.30 16.25 -10.24
C GLU A 4 -8.47 15.16 -11.31
N SER A 5 -7.52 15.05 -12.26
CA SER A 5 -7.62 14.06 -13.34
C SER A 5 -7.53 12.59 -12.87
N ILE A 6 -6.92 12.34 -11.71
CA ILE A 6 -6.76 10.98 -11.15
C ILE A 6 -7.76 10.67 -10.04
N ALA A 7 -8.45 11.67 -9.49
CA ALA A 7 -9.36 11.49 -8.37
C ALA A 7 -10.55 10.59 -8.73
N ASP A 8 -11.22 10.87 -9.84
CA ASP A 8 -12.38 10.11 -10.31
C ASP A 8 -12.05 8.64 -10.65
N PRO A 9 -11.00 8.33 -11.45
CA PRO A 9 -10.66 6.94 -11.73
C PRO A 9 -10.19 6.20 -10.46
N LEU A 10 -9.42 6.82 -9.57
CA LEU A 10 -9.01 6.17 -8.32
C LEU A 10 -10.20 5.86 -7.41
N THR A 11 -11.13 6.81 -7.26
CA THR A 11 -12.39 6.61 -6.53
C THR A 11 -13.17 5.42 -7.09
N THR A 12 -13.27 5.34 -8.42
CA THR A 12 -13.97 4.24 -9.11
C THR A 12 -13.30 2.90 -8.84
N ILE A 13 -11.97 2.83 -8.92
CA ILE A 13 -11.22 1.59 -8.65
C ILE A 13 -11.41 1.15 -7.19
N ILE A 14 -11.24 2.07 -6.22
CA ILE A 14 -11.36 1.77 -4.79
C ILE A 14 -12.77 1.27 -4.44
N ASN A 15 -13.81 1.92 -4.95
CA ASN A 15 -15.19 1.48 -4.75
C ASN A 15 -15.45 0.09 -5.37
N ASN A 16 -14.84 -0.20 -6.52
CA ASN A 16 -14.92 -1.53 -7.13
C ASN A 16 -14.19 -2.58 -6.29
N CYS A 17 -13.05 -2.27 -5.67
CA CYS A 17 -12.35 -3.18 -4.76
C CYS A 17 -13.29 -3.66 -3.64
N ILE A 18 -14.04 -2.74 -3.04
CA ILE A 18 -14.98 -3.03 -1.96
C ILE A 18 -16.20 -3.81 -2.48
N ARG A 19 -16.87 -3.30 -3.51
CA ARG A 19 -18.13 -3.87 -4.02
C ARG A 19 -17.98 -5.22 -4.69
N LYS A 20 -16.86 -5.43 -5.38
CA LYS A 20 -16.60 -6.63 -6.19
C LYS A 20 -15.62 -7.59 -5.52
N TYR A 21 -15.13 -7.27 -4.33
CA TYR A 21 -14.13 -8.05 -3.60
C TYR A 21 -12.88 -8.35 -4.44
N ASN A 22 -12.49 -7.43 -5.33
CA ASN A 22 -11.40 -7.63 -6.28
C ASN A 22 -10.35 -6.53 -6.13
N PHE A 23 -9.18 -6.90 -5.65
CA PHE A 23 -8.05 -5.99 -5.45
C PHE A 23 -7.04 -6.09 -6.61
N PRO A 24 -6.63 -4.97 -7.24
CA PRO A 24 -5.72 -4.98 -8.39
C PRO A 24 -4.40 -5.68 -8.09
N GLU A 25 -3.97 -6.57 -8.98
CA GLU A 25 -2.73 -7.33 -8.80
C GLU A 25 -1.50 -6.41 -8.71
N ALA A 26 -1.45 -5.36 -9.53
CA ALA A 26 -0.39 -4.36 -9.50
C ALA A 26 -0.30 -3.59 -8.17
N TRP A 27 -1.34 -3.62 -7.32
CA TRP A 27 -1.33 -2.96 -6.01
C TRP A 27 -0.88 -3.90 -4.89
N LYS A 28 -0.74 -5.21 -5.17
CA LYS A 28 -0.24 -6.22 -4.23
C LYS A 28 1.28 -6.37 -4.27
N ASP A 29 1.90 -5.97 -5.38
CA ASP A 29 3.34 -6.07 -5.56
C ASP A 29 4.08 -5.02 -4.73
N ALA A 30 4.91 -5.48 -3.80
CA ALA A 30 5.61 -4.66 -2.83
C ALA A 30 7.11 -4.80 -2.98
N ARG A 31 7.83 -3.67 -2.94
CA ARG A 31 9.29 -3.70 -2.89
C ARG A 31 9.75 -3.97 -1.47
N ILE A 32 10.45 -5.07 -1.26
CA ILE A 32 11.12 -5.34 0.03
C ILE A 32 12.36 -4.46 0.15
N SER A 33 12.38 -3.62 1.18
CA SER A 33 13.50 -2.77 1.53
C SER A 33 14.06 -3.22 2.89
N PRO A 34 15.24 -3.85 2.92
CA PRO A 34 15.88 -4.21 4.19
C PRO A 34 16.38 -2.95 4.90
N ILE A 35 16.06 -2.80 6.19
CA ILE A 35 16.55 -1.71 7.05
C ILE A 35 17.37 -2.31 8.18
N ALA A 36 18.56 -1.76 8.43
CA ALA A 36 19.43 -2.22 9.51
C ALA A 36 18.74 -2.13 10.88
N LYS A 37 18.74 -3.24 11.63
CA LYS A 37 18.27 -3.29 13.03
C LYS A 37 19.37 -2.91 14.02
N VAL A 38 20.63 -3.13 13.63
CA VAL A 38 21.83 -2.93 14.45
C VAL A 38 22.97 -2.37 13.59
N ASP A 39 23.93 -1.70 14.22
CA ASP A 39 25.05 -1.03 13.51
C ASP A 39 26.02 -2.03 12.85
N GLN A 40 26.19 -3.22 13.44
CA GLN A 40 27.04 -4.28 12.89
C GLN A 40 26.21 -5.38 12.25
N LEU A 41 26.08 -5.31 10.94
CA LEU A 41 25.34 -6.28 10.13
C LEU A 41 26.24 -7.49 9.82
N LYS A 42 25.89 -8.67 10.36
CA LYS A 42 26.65 -9.92 10.16
C LYS A 42 25.90 -11.01 9.39
N SER A 43 24.59 -10.86 9.26
CA SER A 43 23.65 -11.83 8.69
C SER A 43 22.35 -11.13 8.30
N GLU A 44 21.54 -11.79 7.47
CA GLU A 44 20.25 -11.27 6.98
C GLU A 44 19.24 -10.97 8.11
N GLU A 45 19.33 -11.71 9.22
CA GLU A 45 18.48 -11.55 10.41
C GLU A 45 18.65 -10.19 11.11
N HIS A 46 19.74 -9.47 10.81
CA HIS A 46 19.98 -8.13 11.32
C HIS A 46 19.25 -7.03 10.53
N PHE A 47 18.45 -7.40 9.53
CA PHE A 47 17.59 -6.46 8.81
C PHE A 47 16.11 -6.64 9.17
N HIS A 48 15.40 -5.53 9.26
CA HIS A 48 13.94 -5.53 9.17
C HIS A 48 13.55 -5.55 7.70
N PRO A 49 12.81 -6.58 7.23
CA PRO A 49 12.23 -6.55 5.89
C PRO A 49 11.02 -5.60 5.91
N ILE A 50 11.16 -4.42 5.32
CA ILE A 50 10.06 -3.46 5.18
C ILE A 50 9.45 -3.59 3.79
N SER A 51 8.16 -3.91 3.74
CA SER A 51 7.39 -3.92 2.49
C SER A 51 6.97 -2.51 2.11
N VAL A 52 7.62 -1.93 1.11
CA VAL A 52 7.21 -0.66 0.51
C VAL A 52 6.12 -0.94 -0.52
N ILE A 53 4.86 -0.85 -0.07
CA ILE A 53 3.69 -1.08 -0.92
C ILE A 53 3.37 0.13 -1.84
N PRO A 54 2.68 -0.09 -2.97
CA PRO A 54 2.27 0.99 -3.88
C PRO A 54 1.36 2.01 -3.20
N THR A 55 1.50 3.30 -3.56
CA THR A 55 0.69 4.40 -3.03
C THR A 55 -0.83 4.15 -3.06
N PRO A 56 -1.44 3.64 -4.13
CA PRO A 56 -2.88 3.39 -4.13
C PRO A 56 -3.31 2.28 -3.15
N SER A 57 -2.42 1.32 -2.85
CA SER A 57 -2.66 0.29 -1.82
C SER A 57 -2.76 0.92 -0.43
N LYS A 58 -1.80 1.79 -0.08
CA LYS A 58 -1.82 2.57 1.18
C LYS A 58 -3.07 3.44 1.31
N LEU A 59 -3.48 4.06 0.21
CA LEU A 59 -4.68 4.91 0.18
C LEU A 59 -5.94 4.08 0.46
N PHE A 60 -6.08 2.92 -0.17
CA PHE A 60 -7.19 1.99 0.06
C PHE A 60 -7.28 1.57 1.53
N GLU A 61 -6.17 1.10 2.11
CA GLU A 61 -6.11 0.68 3.52
C GLU A 61 -6.56 1.80 4.47
N LYS A 62 -6.07 3.02 4.24
CA LYS A 62 -6.43 4.19 5.06
C LYS A 62 -7.92 4.55 4.94
N LEU A 63 -8.50 4.46 3.74
CA LEU A 63 -9.91 4.77 3.52
C LEU A 63 -10.82 3.72 4.16
N VAL A 64 -10.48 2.43 4.05
CA VAL A 64 -11.25 1.36 4.69
C VAL A 64 -11.17 1.48 6.21
N LEU A 65 -9.98 1.72 6.77
CA LEU A 65 -9.81 1.96 8.20
C LEU A 65 -10.69 3.13 8.68
N PHE A 66 -10.68 4.23 7.93
CA PHE A 66 -11.50 5.40 8.22
C PHE A 66 -13.01 5.06 8.23
N GLN A 67 -13.49 4.29 7.25
CA GLN A 67 -14.89 3.87 7.16
C GLN A 67 -15.33 2.90 8.27
N MET A 68 -14.41 2.13 8.85
CA MET A 68 -14.71 1.19 9.94
C MET A 68 -14.59 1.82 11.33
N THR A 69 -13.89 2.95 11.46
CA THR A 69 -13.66 3.63 12.74
C THR A 69 -14.69 4.73 13.01
N ILE A 70 -15.44 5.13 11.99
CA ILE A 70 -16.64 5.98 12.10
C ILE A 70 -17.85 5.09 12.28
#